data_AF-A0A5B1QKC0-F1
#
_entry.id   AF-A0A5B1QKC0-F1
#
_cell.length_a   1.000
_cell.length_b   1.000
_cell.length_c   1.000
_cell.angle_alpha   90.00
_cell.angle_beta   90.00
_cell.angle_gamma   90.00
#
_symmetry.space_group_name_H-M   'P 1'
#
loop_
_entity.id
_entity.type
_entity.pdbx_description
1 polymer ?
#
loop_
_entity_poly.entity_id
_entity_poly.type
_entity_poly.pdbx_seq_one_letter_code
_entity_poly.pdbx_strand_id
1 'polypeptide(L)'
;MSNDSPAPTPEDKARYDAARKETQQALAKKRLLDKQLAQIEVQIYGLEGSYLSDTTAHSGGNIIHGFEGYLKNQVPKKRYELSDADRLFSTSSLTYQKSLELSGEGEESTATAEDYKQPTPGLTTVVLPPAPRPPEISAAQAKKNRDREYQRRKRANAASRRSIGTLSDEESVSTSGRRATKRARLADDD
;
A
#
# COMPACT_ATOMS: atom_id res chain seq x y z
N MET A 1 -9.80 41.04 1.05
CA MET A 1 -8.38 40.99 0.62
C MET A 1 -8.39 40.64 -0.85
N SER A 2 -8.27 41.64 -1.72
CA SER A 2 -8.26 41.46 -3.18
C SER A 2 -6.95 40.81 -3.59
N ASN A 3 -7.03 39.65 -4.23
CA ASN A 3 -5.90 38.97 -4.86
C ASN A 3 -5.52 39.72 -6.14
N ASP A 4 -4.92 40.91 -5.99
CA ASP A 4 -4.30 41.65 -7.10
C ASP A 4 -2.89 41.08 -7.32
N SER A 5 -2.82 39.86 -7.86
CA SER A 5 -1.59 39.41 -8.50
C SER A 5 -1.54 40.02 -9.90
N PRO A 6 -0.44 40.69 -10.29
CA PRO A 6 -0.33 41.30 -11.61
C PRO A 6 -0.56 40.24 -12.69
N ALA A 7 -1.35 40.58 -13.70
CA ALA A 7 -1.64 39.69 -14.81
C ALA A 7 -0.31 39.24 -15.47
N PRO A 8 -0.13 37.93 -15.74
CA PRO A 8 1.14 37.42 -16.24
C PRO A 8 1.49 38.07 -17.58
N THR A 9 2.71 38.60 -17.65
CA THR A 9 3.20 39.30 -18.84
C THR A 9 3.39 38.31 -20.00
N PRO A 10 3.42 38.78 -21.27
CA PRO A 10 3.73 37.91 -22.41
C PRO A 10 5.07 37.17 -22.25
N GLU A 11 6.06 37.80 -21.60
CA GLU A 11 7.33 37.15 -21.26
C GLU A 11 7.16 36.02 -20.24
N ASP A 12 6.32 36.20 -19.22
CA ASP A 12 6.03 35.16 -18.22
C ASP A 12 5.37 33.94 -18.87
N LYS A 13 4.45 34.17 -19.81
CA LYS A 13 3.82 33.10 -20.60
C LYS A 13 4.85 32.36 -21.46
N ALA A 14 5.73 33.09 -22.15
CA ALA A 14 6.79 32.49 -22.96
C ALA A 14 7.77 31.67 -22.11
N ARG A 15 8.16 32.16 -20.93
CA ARG A 15 9.01 31.42 -19.98
C ARG A 15 8.33 30.16 -19.47
N TYR A 16 7.04 30.25 -19.12
CA TYR A 16 6.25 29.10 -18.71
C TYR A 16 6.16 28.04 -19.82
N ASP A 17 5.87 28.44 -21.05
CA ASP A 17 5.77 27.51 -22.17
C ASP A 17 7.12 26.86 -22.50
N ALA A 18 8.22 27.61 -22.39
CA ALA A 18 9.57 27.07 -22.52
C ALA A 18 9.88 26.03 -21.42
N ALA A 19 9.64 26.35 -20.16
CA ALA A 19 9.83 25.43 -19.04
C ALA A 19 8.93 24.19 -19.14
N ARG A 20 7.69 24.36 -19.61
CA ARG A 20 6.76 23.26 -19.87
C ARG A 20 7.28 22.33 -20.96
N LYS A 21 7.83 22.88 -22.05
CA LYS A 21 8.43 22.08 -23.13
C LYS A 21 9.68 21.35 -22.65
N GLU A 22 10.55 22.02 -21.90
CA GLU A 22 11.77 21.43 -21.34
C GLU A 22 11.44 20.26 -20.41
N THR A 23 10.49 20.44 -19.49
CA THR A 23 10.07 19.38 -18.56
C THR A 23 9.46 18.18 -19.30
N GLN A 24 8.67 18.40 -20.35
CA GLN A 24 8.16 17.32 -21.20
C GLN A 24 9.28 16.53 -21.87
N GLN A 25 10.30 17.21 -22.40
CA GLN A 25 11.47 16.56 -23.00
C GLN A 25 12.28 15.79 -21.96
N ALA A 26 12.48 16.36 -20.78
CA ALA A 26 13.17 15.71 -19.68
C ALA A 26 12.45 14.44 -19.21
N LEU A 27 11.12 14.45 -19.11
CA LEU A 27 10.32 13.28 -18.77
C LEU A 27 10.42 12.17 -19.83
N ALA A 28 10.39 12.52 -21.12
CA ALA A 28 10.58 11.56 -22.20
C ALA A 28 11.98 10.94 -22.15
N LYS A 29 13.01 11.76 -21.92
CA LYS A 29 14.40 11.29 -21.76
C LYS A 29 14.56 10.39 -20.54
N LYS A 30 13.97 10.76 -19.39
CA LYS A 30 13.97 9.91 -18.18
C LYS A 30 13.38 8.53 -18.48
N ARG A 31 12.21 8.46 -19.11
CA ARG A 31 11.55 7.19 -19.46
C ARG A 31 12.43 6.32 -20.37
N LEU A 32 13.15 6.93 -21.32
CA LEU A 32 14.07 6.22 -22.19
C LEU A 32 15.24 5.64 -21.39
N LEU A 33 15.85 6.44 -20.51
CA LEU A 33 16.97 6.01 -19.66
C LEU A 33 16.54 4.90 -18.68
N ASP A 34 15.36 5.02 -18.06
CA ASP A 34 14.81 4.00 -17.17
C ASP A 34 14.63 2.66 -17.91
N LYS A 35 14.17 2.69 -19.17
CA LYS A 35 14.05 1.49 -20.00
C LYS A 35 15.42 0.89 -20.34
N GLN A 36 16.39 1.72 -20.70
CA GLN A 36 17.75 1.27 -21.01
C GLN A 36 18.44 0.68 -19.78
N LEU A 37 18.26 1.29 -18.61
CA LEU A 37 18.76 0.77 -17.35
C LEU A 37 18.21 -0.63 -17.08
N ALA A 38 16.89 -0.80 -17.17
CA ALA A 38 16.26 -2.10 -16.95
C ALA A 38 16.78 -3.18 -17.92
N GLN A 39 16.99 -2.82 -19.18
CA GLN A 39 17.58 -3.74 -20.17
C GLN A 39 19.00 -4.16 -19.79
N ILE A 40 19.84 -3.24 -19.34
CA ILE A 40 21.22 -3.53 -18.95
C ILE A 40 21.24 -4.41 -17.68
N GLU A 41 20.41 -4.13 -16.69
CA GLU A 41 20.33 -4.92 -15.45
C GLU A 41 19.94 -6.37 -15.73
N VAL A 42 18.98 -6.58 -16.63
CA VAL A 42 18.56 -7.91 -17.06
C VAL A 42 19.67 -8.64 -17.83
N GLN A 43 20.37 -7.93 -18.71
CA GLN A 43 21.54 -8.48 -19.41
C GLN A 43 22.65 -8.89 -18.44
N ILE A 44 22.95 -8.07 -17.45
CA ILE A 44 23.94 -8.39 -16.40
C ILE A 44 23.53 -9.66 -15.68
N TYR A 45 22.27 -9.77 -15.25
CA TYR A 45 21.77 -10.95 -14.55
C TYR A 45 21.91 -12.25 -15.36
N GLY A 46 21.58 -12.19 -16.66
CA GLY A 46 21.73 -13.33 -17.57
C GLY A 46 23.20 -13.72 -17.80
N LEU A 47 24.06 -12.73 -18.03
CA LEU A 47 25.50 -12.94 -18.21
C LEU A 47 26.17 -13.51 -16.97
N GLU A 48 25.80 -13.03 -15.77
CA GLU A 48 26.27 -13.59 -14.51
C GLU A 48 25.88 -15.05 -14.37
N GLY A 49 24.62 -15.40 -14.67
CA GLY A 49 24.14 -16.78 -14.61
C GLY A 49 24.99 -17.71 -15.48
N SER A 50 25.21 -17.34 -16.74
CA SER A 50 26.05 -18.11 -17.68
C SER A 50 27.50 -18.18 -17.22
N TYR A 51 28.08 -17.07 -16.77
CA TYR A 51 29.47 -17.03 -16.33
C TYR A 51 29.69 -17.93 -15.11
N LEU A 52 28.80 -17.88 -14.12
CA LEU A 52 28.93 -18.67 -12.90
C LEU A 52 28.65 -20.15 -13.15
N SER A 53 27.67 -20.50 -14.00
CA SER A 53 27.42 -21.90 -14.38
C SER A 53 28.63 -22.50 -15.09
N ASP A 54 29.22 -21.77 -16.02
CA ASP A 54 30.33 -22.24 -16.84
C ASP A 54 31.61 -22.35 -16.00
N THR A 55 31.94 -21.31 -15.23
CA THR A 55 33.17 -21.32 -14.41
C THR A 55 33.11 -22.34 -13.28
N THR A 56 31.93 -22.56 -12.69
CA THR A 56 31.71 -23.64 -11.72
C THR A 56 31.97 -25.01 -12.32
N ALA A 57 31.57 -25.24 -13.57
CA ALA A 57 31.76 -26.53 -14.24
C ALA A 57 33.25 -26.81 -14.55
N HIS A 58 34.04 -25.78 -14.86
CA HIS A 58 35.40 -25.93 -15.37
C HIS A 58 36.49 -25.87 -14.30
N SER A 59 36.16 -25.72 -13.01
CA SER A 59 37.09 -25.73 -11.87
C SER A 59 38.28 -24.77 -11.90
N GLY A 60 38.36 -23.92 -12.91
CA GLY A 60 39.42 -22.95 -13.10
C GLY A 60 39.33 -21.73 -12.19
N GLY A 61 38.32 -21.69 -11.32
CA GLY A 61 38.02 -20.54 -10.47
C GLY A 61 37.24 -19.45 -11.19
N ASN A 62 36.77 -18.46 -10.43
CA ASN A 62 35.97 -17.34 -10.92
C ASN A 62 36.29 -16.07 -10.13
N ILE A 63 35.76 -14.93 -10.56
CA ILE A 63 36.02 -13.63 -9.91
C ILE A 63 35.53 -13.55 -8.45
N ILE A 64 34.62 -14.44 -8.05
CA ILE A 64 33.99 -14.44 -6.72
C ILE A 64 34.83 -15.24 -5.72
N HIS A 65 35.28 -16.43 -6.13
CA HIS A 65 36.00 -17.37 -5.27
C HIS A 65 37.51 -17.41 -5.54
N GLY A 66 37.98 -16.68 -6.56
CA GLY A 66 39.37 -16.63 -6.96
C GLY A 66 39.77 -17.70 -7.98
N PHE A 67 40.97 -17.56 -8.54
CA PHE A 67 41.51 -18.39 -9.63
C PHE A 67 42.55 -19.42 -9.16
N GLU A 68 42.61 -19.74 -7.87
CA GLU A 68 43.61 -20.66 -7.32
C GLU A 68 43.50 -22.10 -7.88
N GLY A 69 42.30 -22.49 -8.31
CA GLY A 69 42.03 -23.78 -8.94
C GLY A 69 42.53 -23.89 -10.39
N TYR A 70 42.81 -22.75 -11.05
CA TYR A 70 43.19 -22.69 -12.46
C TYR A 70 44.42 -23.54 -12.80
N LEU A 71 45.43 -23.54 -11.92
CA LEU A 71 46.65 -24.32 -12.13
C LEU A 71 46.52 -25.79 -11.71
N LYS A 72 45.50 -26.15 -10.92
CA LYS A 72 45.42 -27.45 -10.26
C LYS A 72 44.64 -28.49 -11.07
N ASN A 73 43.94 -28.10 -12.16
CA ASN A 73 43.12 -28.97 -13.03
C ASN A 73 42.24 -29.99 -12.26
N GLN A 74 41.78 -29.63 -11.07
CA GLN A 74 40.97 -30.52 -10.22
C GLN A 74 39.52 -30.35 -10.62
N VAL A 75 38.90 -31.31 -11.31
CA VAL A 75 37.45 -31.27 -11.62
C VAL A 75 36.66 -31.19 -10.31
N PRO A 76 35.67 -30.28 -10.18
CA PRO A 76 35.00 -30.08 -8.90
C PRO A 76 34.11 -31.29 -8.63
N LYS A 77 34.26 -31.90 -7.45
CA LYS A 77 33.51 -33.12 -7.06
C LYS A 77 32.03 -32.86 -6.73
N LYS A 78 31.61 -31.59 -6.67
CA LYS A 78 30.23 -31.18 -6.38
C LYS A 78 29.83 -30.06 -7.33
N ARG A 79 28.64 -30.20 -7.93
CA ARG A 79 27.93 -29.09 -8.58
C ARG A 79 27.70 -28.04 -7.49
N TYR A 80 28.29 -26.86 -7.64
CA TYR A 80 27.99 -25.72 -6.78
C TYR A 80 26.62 -25.18 -7.19
N GLU A 81 25.71 -25.03 -6.23
CA GLU A 81 24.42 -24.39 -6.47
C GLU A 81 24.64 -22.88 -6.46
N LEU A 82 24.23 -22.22 -7.55
CA LEU A 82 24.37 -20.78 -7.70
C LEU A 82 23.50 -20.08 -6.66
N SER A 83 24.13 -19.36 -5.73
CA SER A 83 23.43 -18.53 -4.76
C SER A 83 23.21 -17.12 -5.31
N ASP A 84 22.12 -16.47 -4.92
CA ASP A 84 21.90 -15.05 -5.22
C ASP A 84 22.99 -14.16 -4.61
N ALA A 85 23.62 -14.60 -3.52
CA ALA A 85 24.76 -13.91 -2.92
C ALA A 85 26.00 -13.86 -3.85
N ASP A 86 26.10 -14.78 -4.81
CA ASP A 86 27.19 -14.80 -5.78
C ASP A 86 26.91 -13.86 -6.96
N ARG A 87 25.73 -13.26 -7.07
CA ARG A 87 25.40 -12.32 -8.16
C ARG A 87 25.84 -10.91 -7.81
N LEU A 88 27.14 -10.70 -7.63
CA LEU A 88 27.73 -9.45 -7.15
C LEU A 88 27.44 -8.25 -8.05
N PHE A 89 27.34 -8.44 -9.37
CA PHE A 89 27.05 -7.36 -10.31
C PHE A 89 25.56 -7.01 -10.30
N SER A 90 24.64 -7.99 -10.28
CA SER A 90 23.21 -7.71 -10.12
C SER A 90 22.90 -7.05 -8.77
N THR A 91 23.46 -7.58 -7.68
CA THR A 91 23.26 -7.05 -6.32
C THR A 91 23.88 -5.67 -6.10
N SER A 92 24.75 -5.20 -7.01
CA SER A 92 25.28 -3.83 -6.98
C SER A 92 24.22 -2.77 -7.34
N SER A 93 23.11 -3.16 -7.96
CA SER A 93 21.97 -2.29 -8.22
C SER A 93 20.81 -2.59 -7.26
N LEU A 94 20.18 -1.56 -6.71
CA LEU A 94 18.95 -1.73 -5.92
C LEU A 94 17.71 -1.98 -6.80
N THR A 95 17.80 -1.73 -8.11
CA THR A 95 16.66 -1.82 -9.04
C THR A 95 16.62 -3.10 -9.86
N TYR A 96 17.64 -3.97 -9.77
CA TYR A 96 17.75 -5.15 -10.64
C TYR A 96 16.54 -6.09 -10.56
N GLN A 97 16.02 -6.35 -9.35
CA GLN A 97 14.86 -7.24 -9.16
C GLN A 97 13.62 -6.70 -9.88
N LYS A 98 13.37 -5.39 -9.73
CA LYS A 98 12.27 -4.72 -10.42
C LYS A 98 12.43 -4.77 -11.94
N SER A 99 13.66 -4.70 -12.44
CA SER A 99 13.95 -4.80 -13.87
C SER A 99 13.74 -6.21 -14.41
N LEU A 100 14.02 -7.25 -13.63
CA LEU A 100 13.69 -8.65 -13.96
C LEU A 100 12.18 -8.88 -14.01
N GLU A 101 11.44 -8.35 -13.03
CA GLU A 101 9.98 -8.39 -13.01
C GLU A 101 9.36 -7.70 -14.23
N LEU A 102 9.90 -6.53 -14.62
CA LEU A 102 9.42 -5.77 -15.77
C LEU A 102 9.66 -6.48 -17.10
N SER A 103 10.77 -7.22 -17.21
CA SER A 103 11.13 -7.97 -18.41
C SER A 103 10.47 -9.36 -18.48
N GLY A 104 9.85 -9.83 -17.40
CA GLY A 104 9.22 -11.15 -17.35
C GLY A 104 10.20 -12.32 -17.22
N GLU A 105 11.46 -12.03 -16.85
CA GLU A 105 12.54 -13.01 -16.61
C GLU A 105 12.77 -13.30 -15.12
N GLY A 106 11.93 -12.77 -14.24
CA GLY A 106 11.92 -13.14 -12.83
C GLY A 106 11.55 -14.61 -12.66
N GLU A 107 12.55 -15.49 -12.55
CA GLU A 107 12.34 -16.85 -12.07
C GLU A 107 11.67 -16.80 -10.69
N GLU A 108 10.64 -17.63 -10.57
CA GLU A 108 9.77 -17.83 -9.41
C GLU A 108 10.56 -18.19 -8.14
N SER A 109 11.12 -17.20 -7.47
CA SER A 109 11.71 -17.37 -6.13
C SER A 109 10.72 -16.88 -5.08
N THR A 110 9.96 -17.85 -4.56
CA THR A 110 9.23 -17.82 -3.29
C THR A 110 8.24 -16.68 -3.09
N ALA A 111 7.02 -16.91 -3.56
CA ALA A 111 5.83 -16.24 -3.08
C ALA A 111 5.68 -16.44 -1.55
N THR A 112 5.96 -15.43 -0.76
CA THR A 112 5.10 -15.14 0.39
C THR A 112 3.95 -14.29 -0.13
N ALA A 113 2.89 -14.98 -0.53
CA ALA A 113 1.60 -14.39 -0.83
C ALA A 113 1.08 -13.68 0.42
N GLU A 114 1.20 -12.37 0.47
CA GLU A 114 0.17 -11.46 0.94
C GLU A 114 0.61 -10.02 0.61
N ASP A 115 -0.29 -9.27 -0.01
CA ASP A 115 -0.23 -7.80 -0.16
C ASP A 115 0.54 -7.21 -1.37
N TYR A 116 0.11 -7.50 -2.60
CA TYR A 116 0.42 -6.63 -3.75
C TYR A 116 -0.79 -6.40 -4.66
N LYS A 117 -1.56 -5.36 -4.36
CA LYS A 117 -2.47 -4.75 -5.34
C LYS A 117 -1.64 -4.05 -6.43
N GLN A 118 -1.49 -4.74 -7.56
CA GLN A 118 -1.31 -4.22 -8.94
C GLN A 118 -0.59 -2.85 -9.07
N PRO A 119 0.69 -2.81 -9.48
CA PRO A 119 1.31 -1.56 -9.87
C PRO A 119 0.97 -1.24 -11.33
N THR A 120 0.20 -0.17 -11.51
CA THR A 120 0.03 0.51 -12.80
C THR A 120 1.43 0.82 -13.38
N PRO A 121 1.74 0.42 -14.62
CA PRO A 121 3.08 0.58 -15.18
C PRO A 121 3.34 2.06 -15.51
N GLY A 122 4.35 2.67 -14.88
CA GLY A 122 4.95 3.90 -15.41
C GLY A 122 5.37 5.01 -14.45
N LEU A 123 5.45 4.81 -13.13
CA LEU A 123 5.92 5.90 -12.26
C LEU A 123 6.76 5.41 -11.08
N THR A 124 8.05 5.73 -11.10
CA THR A 124 8.91 5.74 -9.90
C THR A 124 8.50 6.91 -9.01
N THR A 125 7.45 6.72 -8.23
CA THR A 125 7.14 7.57 -7.07
C THR A 125 7.66 6.92 -5.81
N VAL A 126 8.28 7.72 -4.95
CA VAL A 126 8.60 7.34 -3.56
C VAL A 126 7.35 6.76 -2.93
N VAL A 127 7.41 5.47 -2.57
CA VAL A 127 6.29 4.77 -1.93
C VAL A 127 6.20 5.27 -0.49
N LEU A 128 5.28 6.20 -0.24
CA LEU A 128 4.88 6.52 1.13
C LEU A 128 4.02 5.36 1.66
N PRO A 129 4.20 4.94 2.92
CA PRO A 129 3.29 3.99 3.53
C PRO A 129 1.86 4.56 3.51
N PRO A 130 0.86 3.76 3.12
CA PRO A 130 -0.52 4.22 3.08
C PRO A 130 -0.96 4.69 4.46
N ALA A 131 -1.48 5.92 4.54
CA ALA A 131 -2.03 6.45 5.78
C ALA A 131 -3.05 5.46 6.37
N PRO A 132 -3.02 5.18 7.68
CA PRO A 132 -3.96 4.27 8.30
C PRO A 132 -5.38 4.79 8.08
N ARG A 133 -6.11 4.11 7.20
CA ARG A 133 -7.53 4.42 6.97
C ARG A 133 -8.28 4.09 8.25
N PRO A 134 -9.11 5.00 8.79
CA PRO A 134 -10.00 4.64 9.88
C PRO A 134 -10.84 3.44 9.43
N PRO A 135 -11.16 2.50 10.33
CA PRO A 135 -11.88 1.28 9.97
C PRO A 135 -13.16 1.67 9.23
N GLU A 136 -13.30 1.21 7.98
CA GLU A 136 -14.50 1.47 7.20
C GLU A 136 -15.66 0.67 7.81
N ILE A 137 -16.43 1.38 8.63
CA ILE A 137 -17.68 0.86 9.18
C ILE A 137 -18.65 0.75 8.01
N SER A 138 -19.04 -0.48 7.67
CA SER A 138 -20.03 -0.75 6.62
C SER A 138 -21.26 0.14 6.80
N ALA A 139 -21.87 0.61 5.71
CA ALA A 139 -23.08 1.43 5.75
C ALA A 139 -24.19 0.83 6.64
N ALA A 140 -24.25 -0.51 6.72
CA ALA A 140 -25.15 -1.24 7.61
C ALA A 140 -24.82 -1.04 9.11
N GLN A 141 -23.54 -1.05 9.47
CA GLN A 141 -23.06 -0.82 10.83
C GLN A 141 -23.18 0.66 11.24
N ALA A 142 -22.94 1.60 10.32
CA ALA A 142 -23.12 3.02 10.57
C ALA A 142 -24.59 3.36 10.88
N LYS A 143 -25.53 2.76 10.14
CA LYS A 143 -26.97 2.88 10.39
C LYS A 143 -27.35 2.31 11.77
N LYS A 144 -26.83 1.14 12.14
CA LYS A 144 -27.06 0.51 13.46
C LYS A 144 -26.53 1.36 14.61
N ASN A 145 -25.35 1.97 14.46
CA ASN A 145 -24.76 2.83 15.48
C ASN A 145 -25.57 4.11 15.69
N ARG A 146 -26.01 4.75 14.59
CA ARG A 146 -26.86 5.94 14.65
C ARG A 146 -28.21 5.66 15.32
N ASP A 147 -28.81 4.52 15.02
CA ASP A 147 -30.11 4.13 15.59
C ASP A 147 -29.98 3.80 17.09
N ARG A 148 -28.90 3.12 17.49
CA ARG A 148 -28.56 2.84 18.89
C ARG A 148 -28.34 4.11 19.70
N GLU A 149 -27.71 5.11 19.10
CA GLU A 149 -27.50 6.42 19.73
C GLU A 149 -28.79 7.22 19.86
N TYR A 150 -29.66 7.19 18.84
CA TYR A 150 -30.98 7.83 18.91
C TYR A 150 -31.82 7.24 20.04
N GLN A 151 -31.82 5.91 20.22
CA GLN A 151 -32.50 5.27 21.34
C GLN A 151 -31.91 5.62 22.70
N ARG A 152 -30.57 5.69 22.81
CA ARG A 152 -29.90 6.13 24.04
C ARG A 152 -30.28 7.56 24.40
N ARG A 153 -30.28 8.47 23.43
CA ARG A 153 -30.63 9.88 23.64
C ARG A 153 -32.12 10.06 23.96
N LYS A 154 -33.00 9.27 23.34
CA LYS A 154 -34.44 9.24 23.69
C LYS A 154 -34.67 8.77 25.13
N ARG A 155 -33.97 7.72 25.57
CA ARG A 155 -34.07 7.22 26.95
C ARG A 155 -33.50 8.22 27.97
N ALA A 156 -32.39 8.87 27.66
CA ALA A 156 -31.80 9.92 28.50
C ALA A 156 -32.72 11.15 28.61
N ASN A 157 -33.36 11.57 27.51
CA ASN A 157 -34.26 12.71 27.51
C ASN A 157 -35.58 12.42 28.26
N ALA A 158 -36.08 11.19 28.15
CA ALA A 158 -37.23 10.72 28.95
C ALA A 158 -36.90 10.59 30.44
N ALA A 159 -35.66 10.21 30.79
CA ALA A 159 -35.18 10.18 32.18
C ALA A 159 -34.97 11.60 32.74
N SER A 160 -34.42 12.52 31.94
CA SER A 160 -34.24 13.94 32.30
C SER A 160 -35.59 14.63 32.58
N ARG A 161 -36.62 14.32 31.77
CA ARG A 161 -37.99 14.77 32.02
C ARG A 161 -38.64 14.17 33.27
N ARG A 162 -38.13 13.05 33.80
CA ARG A 162 -38.56 12.51 35.09
C ARG A 162 -37.76 13.07 36.27
N SER A 163 -36.53 13.52 36.06
CA SER A 163 -35.70 14.11 37.11
C SER A 163 -35.93 15.62 37.33
N ILE A 164 -36.62 16.31 36.41
CA ILE A 164 -37.00 17.73 36.59
C ILE A 164 -38.31 17.93 37.39
N GLY A 165 -38.93 16.85 37.86
CA GLY A 165 -40.22 16.89 38.57
C GLY A 165 -40.14 16.84 40.10
N THR A 166 -39.07 17.30 40.74
CA THR A 166 -38.96 17.24 42.22
C THR A 166 -38.54 18.53 42.92
N LEU A 167 -38.80 19.72 42.36
CA LEU A 167 -38.72 20.96 43.13
C LEU A 167 -39.86 21.93 42.76
N SER A 168 -40.67 22.24 43.79
CA SER A 168 -41.68 23.31 43.92
C SER A 168 -43.05 23.18 43.22
N ASP A 169 -43.94 22.46 43.89
CA ASP A 169 -45.09 22.93 44.70
C ASP A 169 -46.06 24.05 44.22
N GLU A 170 -47.35 23.74 44.47
CA GLU A 170 -48.59 24.52 44.57
C GLU A 170 -49.51 24.85 43.36
N GLU A 171 -50.80 24.56 43.62
CA GLU A 171 -52.08 24.89 42.97
C GLU A 171 -52.59 24.19 41.68
N SER A 172 -53.52 23.25 41.94
CA SER A 172 -54.92 23.26 41.48
C SER A 172 -55.40 22.27 40.38
N VAL A 173 -56.13 21.27 40.87
CA VAL A 173 -57.44 20.73 40.40
C VAL A 173 -57.52 19.96 39.06
N SER A 174 -57.78 18.64 39.22
CA SER A 174 -58.66 17.73 38.45
C SER A 174 -58.49 17.63 36.93
N THR A 175 -58.23 16.44 36.36
CA THR A 175 -59.31 15.50 36.01
C THR A 175 -58.76 14.11 35.60
N SER A 176 -59.35 13.06 36.21
CA SER A 176 -59.71 11.73 35.68
C SER A 176 -58.88 11.07 34.55
N GLY A 177 -58.34 9.86 34.82
CA GLY A 177 -57.96 8.92 33.73
C GLY A 177 -57.14 7.67 34.08
N ARG A 178 -57.70 6.78 34.91
CA ARG A 178 -57.32 5.38 35.26
C ARG A 178 -56.20 4.66 34.47
N ARG A 179 -55.22 4.11 35.21
CA ARG A 179 -54.25 3.09 34.79
C ARG A 179 -54.81 1.68 35.01
N ALA A 180 -54.88 0.86 33.96
CA ALA A 180 -55.32 -0.53 34.05
C ALA A 180 -54.27 -1.42 34.71
N THR A 181 -54.72 -2.22 35.67
CA THR A 181 -53.94 -3.18 36.46
C THR A 181 -53.74 -4.50 35.71
N LYS A 182 -52.54 -5.05 35.88
CA LYS A 182 -52.08 -6.40 35.49
C LYS A 182 -53.13 -7.49 35.74
N ARG A 183 -53.38 -8.37 34.77
CA ARG A 183 -53.90 -9.73 34.99
C ARG A 183 -52.96 -10.74 34.37
N ALA A 184 -52.42 -11.61 35.22
CA ALA A 184 -51.79 -12.88 34.87
C ALA A 184 -52.86 -13.98 34.88
N ARG A 185 -52.84 -14.86 33.88
CA ARG A 185 -53.47 -16.20 33.80
C ARG A 185 -52.82 -16.90 32.60
N LEU A 186 -52.65 -18.21 32.52
CA LEU A 186 -52.60 -19.38 33.40
C LEU A 186 -52.13 -20.46 32.39
N ALA A 187 -51.25 -21.36 32.79
CA ALA A 187 -50.94 -22.55 31.98
C ALA A 187 -52.20 -23.43 31.89
N ASP A 188 -52.42 -24.07 30.74
CA ASP A 188 -53.13 -25.35 30.63
C ASP A 188 -52.52 -26.12 29.46
N ASP A 189 -52.14 -27.37 29.77
CA ASP A 189 -51.68 -28.44 28.89
C ASP A 189 -52.82 -28.92 27.96
N ASP A 190 -52.45 -29.34 26.76
CA ASP A 190 -52.98 -30.54 26.06
C ASP A 190 -51.97 -30.99 24.98
#